data_AF-A0A7S1B3A1-F1
#
_entry.id   AF-A0A7S1B3A1-F1
#
_cell.length_a   1.000
_cell.length_b   1.000
_cell.length_c   1.000
_cell.angle_alpha   90.00
_cell.angle_beta   90.00
_cell.angle_gamma   90.00
#
_symmetry.space_group_name_H-M   'P 1'
#
loop_
_entity.id
_entity.type
_entity.pdbx_description
1 polymer ?
#
loop_
_entity_poly.entity_id
_entity_poly.type
_entity_poly.pdbx_seq_one_letter_code
_entity_poly.pdbx_strand_id
1 'polypeptide(L)'
;IIAAVNSRVAKTTHKYGIEVPRTIAEALKLDEINGNNFWSDAIQKEMDNVKIAFDTLSDNQELPSGYKKASGHLIFDVRMTLERKARWVKDGHKTPQPDWL
;
A
#
# COMPACT_ATOMS: atom_id res chain seq x y z
N ILE A 1 0.19 -3.55 -39.92
CA ILE A 1 0.08 -2.44 -38.93
C ILE A 1 0.04 -3.09 -37.54
N ILE A 2 1.20 -3.40 -36.96
CA ILE A 2 1.31 -3.97 -35.59
C ILE A 2 2.27 -3.12 -34.72
N ALA A 3 2.98 -2.16 -35.32
CA ALA A 3 3.92 -1.28 -34.62
C ALA A 3 3.28 -0.02 -34.01
N ALA A 4 2.03 0.32 -34.39
CA ALA A 4 1.36 1.56 -33.96
C ALA A 4 0.46 1.41 -32.72
N VAL A 5 0.39 0.21 -32.13
CA VAL A 5 -0.48 -0.09 -30.96
C VAL A 5 0.21 0.23 -29.62
N ASN A 6 1.49 0.64 -29.63
CA ASN A 6 2.21 0.98 -28.39
C ASN A 6 1.99 2.43 -27.90
N SER A 7 1.30 3.29 -28.67
CA SER A 7 1.11 4.71 -28.30
C SER A 7 -0.03 4.95 -27.31
N ARG A 8 -0.80 3.92 -26.94
CA ARG A 8 -1.97 4.04 -26.07
C ARG A 8 -2.00 3.01 -24.94
N VAL A 9 -0.84 2.53 -24.51
CA VAL A 9 -0.74 1.95 -23.18
C VAL A 9 -0.71 3.14 -22.22
N ALA A 10 -1.82 3.42 -21.55
CA ALA A 10 -1.83 4.37 -20.44
C ALA A 10 -0.62 4.03 -19.56
N LYS A 11 0.27 4.99 -19.32
CA LYS A 11 1.43 4.77 -18.43
C LYS A 11 0.87 4.21 -17.13
N THR A 12 1.09 2.91 -16.89
CA THR A 12 0.50 2.20 -15.73
C THR A 12 1.04 2.73 -14.41
N THR A 13 2.08 3.56 -14.48
CA THR A 13 2.67 4.27 -13.35
C THR A 13 1.89 5.52 -12.94
N HIS A 14 0.94 6.01 -13.74
CA HIS A 14 0.23 7.26 -13.46
C HIS A 14 -1.29 7.09 -13.49
N LYS A 15 -1.99 7.74 -12.56
CA LYS A 15 -3.45 7.85 -12.54
C LYS A 15 -3.83 9.32 -12.45
N TYR A 16 -4.69 9.78 -13.36
CA TYR A 16 -5.09 11.20 -13.47
C TYR A 16 -3.90 12.18 -13.55
N GLY A 17 -2.80 11.77 -14.20
CA GLY A 17 -1.59 12.59 -14.34
C GLY A 17 -0.66 12.59 -13.12
N ILE A 18 -1.03 11.89 -12.05
CA ILE A 18 -0.23 11.75 -10.83
C ILE A 18 0.50 10.41 -10.86
N GLU A 19 1.80 10.43 -10.60
CA GLU A 19 2.59 9.21 -10.42
C GLU A 19 2.16 8.47 -9.16
N VAL A 20 1.84 7.18 -9.31
CA VAL A 20 1.38 6.30 -8.22
C VAL A 20 2.54 5.42 -7.77
N PRO A 21 2.99 5.53 -6.50
CA PRO A 21 4.10 4.73 -5.99
C PRO A 21 3.70 3.27 -5.83
N ARG A 22 4.69 2.38 -5.83
CA ARG A 22 4.52 0.94 -5.54
C ARG A 22 5.04 0.58 -4.15
N THR A 23 5.87 1.44 -3.57
CA THR A 23 6.47 1.23 -2.25
C THR A 23 6.36 2.49 -1.39
N ILE A 24 6.49 2.33 -0.07
CA ILE A 24 6.54 3.46 0.86
C ILE A 24 7.73 4.37 0.54
N ALA A 25 8.89 3.79 0.20
CA ALA A 25 10.09 4.56 -0.13
C ALA A 25 9.88 5.43 -1.38
N GLU A 26 9.24 4.89 -2.42
CA GLU A 26 8.85 5.67 -3.60
C GLU A 26 7.84 6.76 -3.25
N ALA A 27 6.86 6.46 -2.39
CA ALA A 27 5.85 7.42 -1.96
C ALA A 27 6.49 8.64 -1.26
N LEU A 28 7.41 8.40 -0.31
CA LEU A 28 8.14 9.46 0.39
C LEU A 28 9.05 10.25 -0.54
N LYS A 29 9.70 9.58 -1.50
CA LYS A 29 10.52 10.25 -2.51
C LYS A 29 9.68 11.14 -3.43
N LEU A 30 8.48 10.72 -3.82
CA LEU A 30 7.57 11.53 -4.62
C LEU A 30 7.08 12.78 -3.86
N ASP A 31 6.81 12.64 -2.57
CA ASP A 31 6.50 13.76 -1.69
C ASP A 31 7.65 14.77 -1.63
N GLU A 32 8.89 14.30 -1.42
CA GLU A 32 10.11 15.11 -1.41
C GLU A 32 10.32 15.86 -2.73
N ILE A 33 10.26 15.15 -3.87
CA ILE A 33 10.44 15.74 -5.21
C ILE A 33 9.39 16.83 -5.49
N ASN A 34 8.16 16.63 -5.03
CA ASN A 34 7.07 17.55 -5.28
C ASN A 34 6.94 18.65 -4.20
N GLY A 35 7.77 18.62 -3.16
CA GLY A 35 7.72 19.56 -2.04
C GLY A 35 6.39 19.53 -1.27
N ASN A 36 5.73 18.38 -1.18
CA ASN A 36 4.48 18.19 -0.44
C ASN A 36 4.51 16.90 0.39
N ASN A 37 3.40 16.58 1.05
CA ASN A 37 3.25 15.46 1.97
C ASN A 37 2.02 14.58 1.62
N PHE A 38 1.54 14.61 0.38
CA PHE A 38 0.25 13.99 0.06
C PHE A 38 0.24 12.47 0.22
N TRP A 39 1.33 11.79 -0.14
CA TRP A 39 1.40 10.34 0.03
C TRP A 39 1.65 9.94 1.48
N SER A 40 2.53 10.66 2.19
CA SER A 40 2.80 10.45 3.61
C SER A 40 1.55 10.68 4.47
N ASP A 41 0.77 11.73 4.21
CA ASP A 41 -0.53 11.97 4.85
C ASP A 41 -1.52 10.83 4.59
N ALA A 42 -1.57 10.33 3.34
CA ALA A 42 -2.44 9.21 2.98
C ALA A 42 -2.03 7.91 3.70
N ILE A 43 -0.73 7.66 3.86
CA ILE A 43 -0.19 6.52 4.62
C ILE A 43 -0.55 6.67 6.09
N GLN A 44 -0.30 7.84 6.69
CA GLN A 44 -0.59 8.10 8.10
C GLN A 44 -2.07 7.89 8.40
N LYS A 45 -2.95 8.44 7.56
CA LYS A 45 -4.41 8.25 7.68
C LYS A 45 -4.82 6.78 7.63
N GLU A 46 -4.20 5.98 6.77
CA GLU A 46 -4.48 4.55 6.73
C GLU A 46 -4.01 3.86 8.01
N MET A 47 -2.76 4.09 8.42
CA MET A 47 -2.20 3.49 9.62
C MET A 47 -2.98 3.89 10.88
N ASP A 48 -3.50 5.12 10.96
CA ASP A 48 -4.34 5.57 12.07
C ASP A 48 -5.67 4.83 12.17
N ASN A 49 -6.23 4.39 11.04
CA ASN A 49 -7.45 3.61 11.03
C ASN A 49 -7.18 2.13 11.36
N VAL A 50 -6.13 1.54 10.77
CA VAL A 50 -5.87 0.10 10.91
C VAL A 50 -5.16 -0.22 12.23
N LYS A 51 -4.39 0.70 12.83
CA LYS A 51 -3.71 0.47 14.12
C LYS A 51 -4.66 0.04 15.24
N ILE A 52 -5.93 0.46 15.19
CA ILE A 52 -6.95 0.09 16.19
C ILE A 52 -7.21 -1.43 16.19
N ALA A 53 -6.95 -2.11 15.06
CA ALA A 53 -7.10 -3.55 14.91
C ALA A 53 -5.83 -4.35 15.27
N PHE A 54 -4.74 -3.69 15.66
CA PHE A 54 -3.48 -4.34 15.98
C PHE A 54 -3.09 -4.12 17.44
N ASP A 55 -2.74 -5.20 18.12
CA ASP A 55 -2.05 -5.12 19.40
C ASP A 55 -0.55 -4.93 19.15
N THR A 56 0.00 -3.82 19.65
CA THR A 56 1.45 -3.57 19.58
C THR A 56 2.13 -4.20 20.78
N LEU A 57 2.93 -5.23 20.55
CA LEU A 57 3.77 -5.86 21.57
C LEU A 57 4.95 -4.94 21.90
N SER A 58 5.41 -4.95 23.17
CA SER A 58 6.63 -4.23 23.55
C SER A 58 7.88 -4.92 23.00
N ASP A 59 8.99 -4.18 22.87
CA ASP A 59 10.23 -4.59 22.18
C ASP A 59 10.91 -5.87 22.70
N ASN A 60 10.38 -6.51 23.74
CA ASN A 60 10.92 -7.74 24.33
C ASN A 60 9.86 -8.78 24.72
N GLN A 61 8.63 -8.65 24.23
CA GLN A 61 7.57 -9.61 24.52
C GLN A 61 7.59 -10.76 23.51
N GLU A 62 7.60 -12.00 24.01
CA GLU A 62 7.50 -13.18 23.15
C GLU A 62 6.12 -13.25 22.46
N LEU A 63 6.13 -13.68 21.20
CA LEU A 63 4.91 -13.95 20.45
C LEU A 63 4.05 -14.97 21.21
N PRO A 64 2.75 -14.71 21.45
CA PRO A 64 1.91 -15.67 22.15
C PRO A 64 1.83 -16.99 21.38
N SER A 65 1.69 -18.10 22.11
CA SER A 65 1.59 -19.43 21.52
C SER A 65 0.38 -19.52 20.57
N GLY A 66 0.58 -20.12 19.39
CA GLY A 66 -0.46 -20.27 18.36
C GLY A 66 -0.50 -19.15 17.31
N TYR A 67 0.29 -18.08 17.46
CA TYR A 67 0.38 -17.02 16.46
C TYR A 67 1.34 -17.40 15.33
N LYS A 68 0.97 -17.12 14.09
CA LYS A 68 1.82 -17.26 12.90
C LYS A 68 2.12 -15.89 12.33
N LYS A 69 3.35 -15.71 11.82
CA LYS A 69 3.75 -14.46 11.16
C LYS A 69 2.83 -14.18 9.97
N ALA A 70 2.14 -13.05 10.00
CA ALA A 70 1.39 -12.51 8.88
C ALA A 70 2.22 -11.44 8.16
N SER A 71 2.11 -11.37 6.83
CA SER A 71 2.67 -10.29 6.04
C SER A 71 1.56 -9.54 5.31
N GLY A 72 1.86 -8.31 4.96
CA GLY A 72 1.00 -7.44 4.17
C GLY A 72 1.82 -6.35 3.51
N HIS A 73 1.16 -5.58 2.65
CA HIS A 73 1.77 -4.50 1.90
C HIS A 73 0.79 -3.34 1.77
N LEU A 74 1.31 -2.15 1.51
CA LEU A 74 0.50 -0.99 1.17
C LEU A 74 0.26 -0.95 -0.34
N ILE A 75 -0.98 -0.69 -0.72
CA ILE A 75 -1.35 -0.34 -2.09
C ILE A 75 -1.74 1.13 -2.16
N PHE A 76 -1.48 1.75 -3.31
CA PHE A 76 -1.66 3.18 -3.52
C PHE A 76 -2.64 3.45 -4.66
N ASP A 77 -3.42 4.52 -4.54
CA ASP A 77 -4.38 4.93 -5.57
C ASP A 77 -4.63 6.44 -5.54
N VAL A 78 -5.23 6.96 -6.60
CA VAL A 78 -5.66 8.36 -6.73
C VAL A 78 -7.16 8.41 -7.02
N ARG A 79 -7.90 9.22 -6.25
CA ARG A 79 -9.34 9.47 -6.49
C ARG A 79 -9.54 10.47 -7.64
N MET A 80 -10.76 10.54 -8.20
CA MET A 80 -11.10 11.57 -9.20
C MET A 80 -11.00 13.00 -8.65
N THR A 81 -11.09 13.16 -7.33
CA THR A 81 -10.82 14.41 -6.59
C THR A 81 -9.32 14.74 -6.45
N LEU A 82 -8.43 13.94 -7.07
CA LEU A 82 -6.96 14.03 -7.01
C LEU A 82 -6.33 13.74 -5.64
N GLU A 83 -7.13 13.32 -4.67
CA GLU A 83 -6.66 12.89 -3.35
C GLU A 83 -5.87 11.59 -3.45
N ARG A 84 -4.77 11.52 -2.68
CA ARG A 84 -3.92 10.32 -2.54
C ARG A 84 -4.58 9.36 -1.56
N LYS A 85 -4.49 8.07 -1.85
CA LYS A 85 -5.06 7.00 -1.03
C LYS A 85 -4.04 5.90 -0.85
N ALA A 86 -3.84 5.47 0.41
CA ALA A 86 -3.10 4.27 0.77
C ALA A 86 -4.06 3.26 1.40
N ARG A 87 -3.78 1.96 1.25
CA ARG A 87 -4.51 0.86 1.88
C ARG A 87 -3.59 -0.26 2.29
N TRP A 88 -3.70 -0.72 3.54
CA TRP A 88 -2.97 -1.91 3.99
C TRP A 88 -3.72 -3.17 3.59
N VAL A 89 -3.03 -4.10 2.96
CA VAL A 89 -3.61 -5.35 2.46
C VAL A 89 -2.80 -6.52 2.99
N LYS A 90 -3.49 -7.47 3.61
CA LYS A 90 -2.91 -8.75 4.03
C LYS A 90 -2.60 -9.61 2.81
N ASP A 91 -1.47 -10.32 2.85
CA ASP A 91 -1.10 -11.28 1.82
C ASP A 91 -1.95 -12.56 1.92
N GLY A 92 -3.21 -12.50 1.51
CA GLY A 92 -4.16 -13.62 1.59
C GLY A 92 -3.64 -14.89 0.91
N HIS A 93 -2.90 -14.76 -0.19
CA HIS A 93 -2.28 -15.88 -0.91
C HIS A 93 -1.23 -16.66 -0.09
N LYS A 94 -0.74 -16.10 1.03
CA LYS A 94 0.17 -16.77 1.98
C LYS A 94 -0.57 -17.36 3.18
N THR A 95 -1.89 -17.17 3.27
CA THR A 95 -2.70 -17.74 4.36
C THR A 95 -3.11 -19.16 3.96
N PRO A 96 -2.71 -20.19 4.72
CA PRO A 96 -3.08 -21.56 4.39
C PRO A 96 -4.59 -21.74 4.49
N GLN A 97 -5.13 -22.65 3.66
CA GLN A 97 -6.49 -23.13 3.84
C GLN A 97 -6.60 -23.80 5.21
N PRO A 98 -7.71 -23.61 5.92
CA PRO A 98 -7.85 -24.20 7.23
C PRO A 98 -8.27 -25.67 7.11
N ASP A 99 -7.84 -26.51 8.06
CA ASP A 99 -7.90 -27.98 7.96
C ASP A 99 -9.31 -28.61 8.01
N TRP A 100 -10.36 -27.78 8.02
CA TRP A 100 -11.78 -28.18 8.14
C TRP A 100 -12.57 -27.99 6.84
N LEU A 101 -11.89 -27.61 5.75
CA LEU A 101 -12.38 -27.59 4.38
C LEU A 101 -11.79 -28.78 3.61
#